data_AF-A0A1Q7B7Z3-F1
#
_entry.id   AF-A0A1Q7B7Z3-F1
#
_cell.length_a   1.000
_cell.length_b   1.000
_cell.length_c   1.000
_cell.angle_alpha   90.00
_cell.angle_beta   90.00
_cell.angle_gamma   90.00
#
_symmetry.space_group_name_H-M   'P 1'
#
loop_
_entity.id
_entity.type
_entity.pdbx_description
1 polymer ?
#
loop_
_entity_poly.entity_id
_entity_poly.type
_entity_poly.pdbx_seq_one_letter_code
_entity_poly.pdbx_strand_id
1 'polypeptide(L)'
;MNAQPEIGGRAPLAVDVEAGKSYWWCACGRSKTQPFCDGSHKGTPFSPVEWKADQAARTWFCACKRTGNRPMCDGSHKNLQRQES
;
A
#
# COMPACT_ATOMS: atom_id res chain seq x y z
N MET A 1 -0.46 21.65 6.05
CA MET A 1 0.55 20.95 5.21
C MET A 1 -0.11 19.68 4.70
N ASN A 2 -0.35 19.56 3.39
CA ASN A 2 -0.91 18.34 2.82
C ASN A 2 0.23 17.30 2.72
N ALA A 3 0.41 16.52 3.78
CA ALA A 3 1.37 15.42 3.75
C ALA A 3 0.92 14.41 2.68
N GLN A 4 1.78 14.16 1.68
CA GLN A 4 1.55 13.13 0.68
C GLN A 4 2.33 11.86 1.07
N PRO A 5 1.75 10.65 0.94
CA PRO A 5 2.48 9.43 1.18
C PRO A 5 3.69 9.28 0.25
N GLU A 6 4.77 8.70 0.76
CA GLU A 6 5.91 8.30 -0.04
C GLU A 6 5.54 7.16 -1.00
N ILE A 7 6.30 7.02 -2.08
CA ILE A 7 6.12 5.92 -3.04
C ILE A 7 6.87 4.71 -2.48
N GLY A 8 6.14 3.74 -1.91
CA GLY A 8 6.73 2.49 -1.43
C GLY A 8 7.12 1.50 -2.54
N GLY A 9 6.64 1.73 -3.76
CA GLY A 9 6.98 0.97 -4.97
C GLY A 9 6.23 1.46 -6.19
N ARG A 10 6.79 1.25 -7.40
CA ARG A 10 6.19 1.68 -8.68
C ARG A 10 5.36 0.60 -9.40
N ALA A 11 5.21 -0.58 -8.78
CA ALA A 11 4.40 -1.70 -9.25
C ALA A 11 3.55 -2.25 -8.10
N PRO A 12 2.41 -2.91 -8.37
CA PRO A 12 1.65 -3.61 -7.35
C PRO A 12 2.45 -4.78 -6.77
N LEU A 13 2.18 -5.11 -5.51
CA LEU A 13 2.76 -6.29 -4.84
C LEU A 13 1.69 -7.36 -4.72
N ALA A 14 1.93 -8.51 -5.35
CA ALA A 14 1.06 -9.67 -5.24
C ALA A 14 1.35 -10.41 -3.93
N VAL A 15 0.32 -10.65 -3.13
CA VAL A 15 0.39 -11.41 -1.88
C VAL A 15 -0.72 -12.45 -1.88
N ASP A 16 -0.38 -13.69 -1.52
CA ASP A 16 -1.38 -14.73 -1.26
C ASP A 16 -1.97 -14.49 0.13
N VAL A 17 -3.27 -14.23 0.18
CA VAL A 17 -3.98 -13.93 1.42
C VAL A 17 -4.75 -15.14 1.93
N GLU A 18 -4.98 -15.20 3.24
CA GLU A 18 -5.73 -16.24 3.92
C GLU A 18 -7.11 -15.73 4.31
N ALA A 19 -8.16 -16.52 4.07
CA ALA A 19 -9.53 -16.17 4.44
C ALA A 19 -9.63 -15.85 5.95
N GLY A 20 -10.33 -14.78 6.29
CA GLY A 20 -10.56 -14.33 7.65
C GLY A 20 -9.40 -13.56 8.30
N LYS A 21 -8.22 -13.51 7.67
CA LYS A 21 -7.04 -12.82 8.23
C LYS A 21 -7.07 -11.32 7.96
N SER A 22 -6.75 -10.53 8.99
CA SER A 22 -6.56 -9.08 8.85
C SER A 22 -5.14 -8.76 8.41
N TYR A 23 -5.03 -7.86 7.43
CA TYR A 23 -3.80 -7.33 6.91
C TYR A 23 -3.77 -5.81 7.10
N TRP A 24 -2.64 -5.29 7.56
CA TRP A 24 -2.47 -3.86 7.85
C TRP A 24 -1.65 -3.21 6.75
N TRP A 25 -2.32 -2.62 5.78
CA TRP A 25 -1.68 -1.99 4.63
C TRP A 25 -0.94 -0.71 5.02
N CYS A 26 0.30 -0.58 4.53
CA CYS A 26 1.10 0.63 4.72
C CYS A 26 0.51 1.79 3.91
N ALA A 27 -0.05 2.80 4.60
CA ALA A 27 -0.58 4.01 3.98
C ALA A 27 0.45 5.13 3.79
N CYS A 28 1.59 5.09 4.51
CA CYS A 28 2.59 6.16 4.50
C CYS A 28 3.66 6.01 3.40
N GLY A 29 3.86 4.80 2.87
CA GLY A 29 4.93 4.48 1.90
C GLY A 29 6.29 4.12 2.49
N ARG A 30 6.51 4.35 3.79
CA ARG A 30 7.82 4.19 4.46
C ARG A 30 8.19 2.78 4.91
N SER A 31 7.22 1.87 4.90
CA SER A 31 7.45 0.50 5.37
C SER A 31 8.53 -0.20 4.55
N LYS A 32 9.42 -0.91 5.21
CA LYS A 32 10.42 -1.80 4.62
C LYS A 32 9.86 -3.18 4.28
N THR A 33 8.66 -3.51 4.79
CA THR A 33 7.94 -4.77 4.54
C THR A 33 6.68 -4.54 3.70
N GLN A 34 6.79 -3.69 2.66
CA GLN A 34 5.70 -3.45 1.71
C GLN A 34 5.07 -4.78 1.23
N PRO A 35 3.73 -4.85 1.08
CA PRO A 35 2.78 -3.74 1.14
C PRO A 35 2.28 -3.41 2.57
N PHE A 36 2.74 -4.13 3.59
CA PHE A 36 2.19 -4.06 4.95
C PHE A 36 2.95 -3.10 5.85
N CYS A 37 2.32 -2.72 6.96
CA CYS A 37 2.87 -1.80 7.94
C CYS A 37 3.88 -2.51 8.87
N ASP A 38 5.04 -1.88 9.07
CA ASP A 38 6.09 -2.28 10.02
C ASP A 38 6.26 -1.27 11.18
N GLY A 39 5.43 -0.23 11.22
CA GLY A 39 5.52 0.84 12.21
C GLY A 39 6.28 2.09 11.76
N SER A 40 6.87 2.12 10.55
CA SER A 40 7.55 3.30 10.01
C SER A 40 6.65 4.51 9.73
N HIS A 41 5.34 4.41 9.98
CA HIS A 41 4.40 5.54 9.91
C HIS A 41 4.45 6.47 11.14
N LYS A 42 5.09 6.05 12.25
CA LYS A 42 5.22 6.89 13.46
C LYS A 42 5.85 8.23 13.12
N GLY A 43 5.27 9.32 13.65
CA GLY A 43 5.69 10.69 13.36
C GLY A 43 5.16 11.26 12.04
N THR A 44 4.28 10.54 11.33
CA THR A 44 3.53 11.04 10.17
C THR A 44 2.04 11.12 10.48
N PRO A 45 1.23 11.84 9.69
CA PRO A 45 -0.22 11.86 9.86
C PRO A 45 -0.92 10.60 9.32
N PHE A 46 -0.17 9.60 8.85
CA PHE A 46 -0.74 8.39 8.26
C PHE A 46 -0.85 7.26 9.28
N SER A 47 -1.96 6.54 9.24
CA SER A 47 -2.17 5.28 9.97
C SER A 47 -2.35 4.13 8.98
N PRO A 48 -1.95 2.90 9.33
CA PRO A 48 -2.18 1.74 8.49
C PRO A 48 -3.68 1.49 8.29
N VAL A 49 -4.05 0.97 7.13
CA VAL A 49 -5.44 0.63 6.81
C VAL A 49 -5.61 -0.87 7.04
N GLU A 50 -6.52 -1.25 7.94
CA GLU A 50 -6.93 -2.64 8.09
C GLU A 50 -7.74 -3.08 6.87
N TRP A 51 -7.43 -4.26 6.36
CA TRP A 51 -8.22 -4.96 5.37
C TRP A 51 -8.29 -6.44 5.73
N LYS A 52 -9.51 -6.96 5.83
CA LYS A 52 -9.75 -8.38 6.12
C LYS A 52 -10.01 -9.12 4.82
N ALA A 53 -9.31 -10.23 4.62
CA ALA A 53 -9.54 -11.08 3.46
C ALA A 53 -10.81 -11.91 3.67
N ASP A 54 -11.78 -11.83 2.77
CA ASP A 54 -12.99 -12.66 2.84
C ASP A 54 -12.70 -14.11 2.40
N GLN A 55 -11.81 -14.27 1.43
CA GLN A 55 -11.41 -15.57 0.87
C GLN A 55 -9.90 -15.65 0.65
N ALA A 56 -9.38 -16.87 0.59
CA ALA A 56 -8.00 -17.09 0.21
C ALA A 56 -7.82 -16.82 -1.29
N ALA A 57 -6.93 -15.90 -1.65
CA ALA A 57 -6.73 -15.48 -3.02
C ALA A 57 -5.37 -14.80 -3.20
N ARG A 58 -4.85 -14.79 -4.43
CA ARG A 58 -3.76 -13.91 -4.81
C ARG A 58 -4.30 -12.49 -5.01
N THR A 59 -3.76 -11.54 -4.25
CA THR A 59 -4.27 -10.15 -4.21
C THR A 59 -3.16 -9.16 -4.51
N TRP A 60 -3.47 -8.09 -5.26
CA TRP A 60 -2.51 -7.06 -5.67
C TRP A 60 -2.68 -5.78 -4.85
N PHE A 61 -1.81 -5.60 -3.87
CA PHE A 61 -1.83 -4.40 -3.03
C PHE A 61 -1.11 -3.23 -3.69
N CYS A 62 -1.59 -2.02 -3.39
CA CYS A 62 -0.97 -0.79 -3.85
C CYS A 62 0.36 -0.53 -3.12
N ALA A 63 1.47 -0.46 -3.85
CA ALA A 63 2.76 0.00 -3.31
C ALA A 63 3.00 1.51 -3.52
N CYS A 64 2.40 2.12 -4.55
CA CYS A 64 2.66 3.52 -4.91
C CYS A 64 1.96 4.56 -4.02
N LYS A 65 0.97 4.12 -3.24
CA LYS A 65 0.14 4.95 -2.34
C LYS A 65 -0.61 6.08 -3.07
N ARG A 66 -0.97 5.85 -4.33
CA ARG A 66 -1.82 6.73 -5.15
C ARG A 66 -3.16 6.09 -5.53
N THR A 67 -3.45 4.89 -5.01
CA THR A 67 -4.71 4.21 -5.29
C THR A 67 -5.91 4.98 -4.72
N GLY A 68 -6.97 5.09 -5.50
CA GLY A 68 -8.30 5.47 -5.03
C GLY A 68 -9.05 4.31 -4.38
N ASN A 69 -8.63 3.07 -4.63
CA ASN A 69 -9.25 1.83 -4.12
C ASN A 69 -8.39 1.17 -3.04
N ARG A 70 -8.11 1.89 -1.94
CA ARG A 70 -7.26 1.36 -0.84
C ARG A 70 -7.87 0.08 -0.24
N PRO A 71 -7.06 -0.96 0.05
CA PRO A 71 -5.60 -1.03 -0.09
C PRO A 71 -5.10 -1.58 -1.45
N MET A 72 -6.03 -1.85 -2.37
CA MET A 72 -5.77 -2.54 -3.63
C MET A 72 -5.15 -1.65 -4.68
N CYS A 73 -4.45 -2.27 -5.63
CA CYS A 73 -3.98 -1.58 -6.82
C CYS A 73 -5.14 -1.32 -7.78
N ASP A 74 -5.27 -0.08 -8.23
CA ASP A 74 -6.24 0.38 -9.25
C ASP A 74 -5.55 0.83 -10.56
N GLY A 75 -4.23 0.64 -10.66
CA GLY A 75 -3.44 1.06 -11.81
C GLY A 75 -2.87 2.49 -11.71
N SER A 76 -3.19 3.26 -10.67
CA SER A 76 -2.70 4.65 -10.49
C SER A 76 -1.17 4.78 -10.50
N HIS A 77 -0.44 3.70 -10.24
CA HIS A 77 1.03 3.67 -10.36
C HIS A 77 1.53 3.94 -11.79
N LYS A 78 0.71 3.71 -12.82
CA LYS A 78 1.05 4.00 -14.23
C LYS A 78 1.14 5.50 -14.54
N ASN A 79 0.47 6.32 -13.72
CA ASN A 79 0.46 7.78 -13.86
C ASN A 79 1.57 8.47 -13.06
N LEU A 80 2.40 7.70 -12.35
CA LEU A 80 3.61 8.24 -11.76
C LEU A 80 4.56 8.56 -12.91
N GLN A 81 4.63 9.83 -13.29
CA GLN A 81 5.61 10.31 -14.26
C GLN A 81 6.99 9.78 -13.84
N ARG A 82 7.73 9.20 -14.78
CA ARG A 82 9.14 8.91 -14.54
C ARG A 82 9.78 10.27 -14.29
N GLN A 83 10.21 10.53 -13.06
CA GLN A 83 11.21 11.55 -12.87
C GLN A 83 12.43 11.05 -13.64
N GLU A 84 12.69 11.70 -14.77
CA GLU A 84 13.93 11.53 -15.51
C GLU A 84 15.06 11.96 -14.59
N SER A 85 16.09 11.11 -14.50
CA SER A 85 17.35 11.43 -13.84
C SER A 85 18.21 12.29 -14.75
#